data_AF-A0A424IHA8-F1
#
_entry.id   AF-A0A424IHA8-F1
#
_cell.length_a   1.000
_cell.length_b   1.000
_cell.length_c   1.000
_cell.angle_alpha   90.00
_cell.angle_beta   90.00
_cell.angle_gamma   90.00
#
_symmetry.space_group_name_H-M   'P 1'
#
loop_
_entity.id
_entity.type
_entity.pdbx_description
1 polymer ?
#
loop_
_entity_poly.entity_id
_entity_poly.type
_entity_poly.pdbx_seq_one_letter_code
_entity_poly.pdbx_strand_id
1 'polypeptide(L)' 'HDLEALKEPLRSHGGLTEQEVPFIVNRKIDLPEVPNLRNFDAFFYASIAANT' A
#
# COMPACT_ATOMS: atom_id res chain seq x y z
N HIS A 1 5.92 -16.56 20.02
CA HIS A 1 5.12 -15.66 20.87
C HIS A 1 3.94 -16.45 21.40
N ASP A 2 3.64 -16.31 22.69
CA ASP A 2 2.42 -16.84 23.27
C ASP A 2 1.26 -15.89 22.92
N LEU A 3 0.18 -16.45 22.35
CA LEU A 3 -1.00 -15.73 21.85
C LEU A 3 -2.28 -16.19 22.55
N GLU A 4 -2.19 -16.97 23.63
CA GLU A 4 -3.34 -17.56 24.34
C GLU A 4 -4.30 -16.51 24.94
N ALA A 5 -3.84 -15.27 25.14
CA ALA A 5 -4.66 -14.17 25.65
C ALA A 5 -5.54 -13.48 24.58
N LEU A 6 -5.47 -13.86 23.30
CA LEU A 6 -6.35 -13.28 22.28
C LEU A 6 -7.79 -13.75 22.48
N LYS A 7 -8.68 -12.79 22.74
CA LYS A 7 -10.14 -13.03 22.79
C LYS A 7 -10.77 -13.11 21.40
N GLU A 8 -10.14 -12.50 20.41
CA GLU A 8 -10.61 -12.42 19.02
C GLU A 8 -9.76 -13.30 18.09
N PRO A 9 -10.24 -13.64 16.88
CA PRO A 9 -9.43 -14.37 15.90
C PRO A 9 -8.13 -13.64 15.55
N LEU A 10 -7.03 -14.40 15.45
CA LEU A 10 -5.73 -13.85 15.09
C LEU A 10 -5.77 -13.23 13.68
N ARG A 11 -5.30 -11.98 13.57
CA ARG A 11 -5.06 -11.28 12.31
C ARG A 11 -3.63 -10.77 12.31
N SER A 12 -2.92 -10.96 11.19
CA SER A 12 -1.52 -10.59 11.03
C SER A 12 -1.25 -10.15 9.60
N HIS A 13 0.02 -9.86 9.31
CA HIS A 13 0.53 -9.47 8.00
C HIS A 13 2.01 -9.85 7.86
N GLY A 14 2.52 -9.82 6.64
CA GLY A 14 3.95 -9.98 6.33
C GLY A 14 4.23 -10.96 5.18
N GLY A 15 3.21 -11.62 4.65
CA GLY A 15 3.27 -12.46 3.47
C GLY A 15 2.87 -11.71 2.19
N LEU A 16 2.90 -12.44 1.07
CA LEU A 16 2.52 -11.92 -0.25
C LEU A 16 1.01 -11.61 -0.34
N THR A 17 0.19 -12.28 0.45
CA THR A 17 -1.26 -12.06 0.54
C THR A 17 -1.62 -10.68 1.10
N GLU A 18 -0.70 -10.00 1.76
CA GLU A 18 -0.88 -8.64 2.28
C GLU A 18 -0.07 -7.58 1.50
N GLN A 19 0.50 -7.95 0.34
CA GLN A 19 1.35 -7.04 -0.43
C GLN A 19 0.54 -5.94 -1.14
N GLU A 20 -0.71 -6.23 -1.52
CA GLU A 20 -1.58 -5.28 -2.21
C GLU A 20 -2.11 -4.22 -1.24
N VAL A 21 -1.85 -2.95 -1.57
CA VAL A 21 -2.26 -1.78 -0.77
C VAL A 21 -2.83 -0.70 -1.69
N PRO A 22 -3.77 0.14 -1.22
CA PRO A 22 -4.31 1.22 -2.02
C PRO A 22 -3.23 2.30 -2.29
N PHE A 23 -3.23 2.84 -3.51
CA PHE A 23 -2.43 4.00 -3.91
C PHE A 23 -3.37 5.07 -4.45
N ILE A 24 -3.52 6.19 -3.75
CA ILE A 24 -4.52 7.22 -4.06
C ILE A 24 -3.81 8.57 -4.24
N VAL A 25 -4.16 9.28 -5.32
CA VAL A 25 -3.65 10.62 -5.63
C VAL A 25 -4.82 11.56 -5.86
N ASN A 26 -4.75 12.77 -5.31
CA ASN A 26 -5.82 13.78 -5.42
C ASN A 26 -5.72 14.65 -6.69
N ARG A 27 -4.97 14.19 -7.70
CA ARG A 27 -4.76 14.84 -9.00
C ARG A 27 -4.91 13.79 -10.10
N LYS A 28 -5.36 14.24 -11.28
CA LYS A 28 -5.43 13.39 -12.47
C LYS A 28 -4.04 13.25 -13.05
N ILE A 29 -3.42 12.09 -12.85
CA ILE A 29 -2.11 11.72 -13.40
C ILE A 29 -2.18 10.27 -13.91
N ASP A 30 -1.31 9.93 -14.86
CA ASP A 30 -1.18 8.55 -15.31
C ASP A 30 -0.37 7.75 -14.29
N LEU A 31 -0.95 6.64 -13.81
CA LEU A 31 -0.30 5.70 -12.91
C LEU A 31 -0.12 4.34 -13.61
N PRO A 32 1.00 3.65 -13.38
CA PRO A 32 1.15 2.26 -13.81
C PRO A 32 0.21 1.36 -13.00
N GLU A 33 -0.17 0.23 -13.59
CA GLU A 33 -0.94 -0.81 -12.89
C GLU A 33 -0.04 -1.74 -12.07
N VAL A 34 -0.65 -2.49 -11.15
CA VAL A 34 -0.01 -3.61 -10.44
C VAL A 34 0.43 -4.66 -11.50
N PRO A 35 1.64 -5.25 -11.40
CA PRO A 35 2.57 -5.22 -10.26
C PRO A 35 3.67 -4.15 -10.31
N ASN A 36 3.61 -3.24 -11.29
CA ASN A 36 4.66 -2.23 -11.49
C ASN A 36 4.56 -1.08 -10.49
N LEU A 37 3.35 -0.71 -10.06
CA LEU A 37 3.13 0.31 -9.03
C LEU A 37 3.50 -0.22 -7.64
N ARG A 38 4.37 0.50 -6.92
CA ARG A 38 4.83 0.13 -5.58
C ARG A 38 4.42 1.17 -4.55
N ASN A 39 4.19 0.74 -3.32
CA ASN A 39 3.84 1.65 -2.21
C ASN A 39 4.92 2.72 -1.96
N PHE A 40 6.19 2.40 -2.20
CA PHE A 40 7.31 3.32 -2.04
C PHE A 40 7.45 4.33 -3.20
N ASP A 41 6.67 4.21 -4.27
CA ASP A 41 6.62 5.22 -5.35
C ASP A 41 5.82 6.47 -4.95
N ALA A 42 5.25 6.49 -3.74
CA ALA A 42 4.40 7.57 -3.23
C ALA A 42 5.02 8.96 -3.40
N PHE A 43 6.30 9.14 -3.05
CA PHE A 43 6.97 10.43 -3.19
C PHE A 43 7.23 10.82 -4.65
N PHE A 44 7.54 9.85 -5.51
CA PHE A 44 7.78 10.10 -6.92
C PHE A 44 6.51 10.65 -7.58
N TYR A 45 5.37 9.96 -7.44
CA TYR A 45 4.11 10.41 -8.03
C TYR A 45 3.52 11.64 -7.33
N ALA A 46 3.77 11.83 -6.03
CA ALA A 46 3.42 13.07 -5.35
C ALA A 46 4.17 14.28 -5.95
N SER A 47 5.45 14.12 -6.30
CA SER A 47 6.23 15.19 -6.95
C SER A 47 5.73 15.51 -8.36
N ILE A 48 5.33 14.49 -9.13
CA ILE A 48 4.70 14.69 -10.45
C ILE A 48 3.38 15.44 -10.29
N ALA A 49 2.51 14.99 -9.39
CA ALA A 49 1.20 15.61 -9.13
C ALA A 49 1.29 17.06 -8.64
N ALA A 50 2.35 17.42 -7.90
CA ALA A 50 2.57 18.79 -7.44
C ALA A 50 2.99 19.74 -8.58
N ASN A 51 3.57 19.19 -9.65
CA ASN A 51 4.02 19.94 -10.82
C ASN A 51 2.97 20.01 -11.95
N THR A 52 1.75 19.54 -11.70
CA THR A 52 0.59 19.57 -12.62
C THR A 52 -0.58 20.37 -12.04
#